data_AF-A0A7X6UNB0-F1
#
_entry.id   AF-A0A7X6UNB0-F1
#
_cell.length_a   1.000
_cell.length_b   1.000
_cell.length_c   1.000
_cell.angle_alpha   90.00
_cell.angle_beta   90.00
_cell.angle_gamma   90.00
#
_symmetry.space_group_name_H-M   'P 1'
#
loop_
_entity.id
_entity.type
_entity.pdbx_description
1 polymer ?
#
loop_
_entity_poly.entity_id
_entity_poly.type
_entity_poly.pdbx_seq_one_letter_code
_entity_poly.pdbx_strand_id
1 'polypeptide(L)'
;RVVGRAISGGFLCHGLHTGKVLCLDDKYGTMVHVMPVTSIARIIKMPRESLEKYALTSPVFSSSPSRAKMLGLIDEIIDDSSLMKPKVVAAIQEVTDKIGRGEYDAIGPMGRFAAAVSQGGRKKAGLVTEIMREQADKILNELAVFS
;
A
#
# COMPACT_ATOMS: atom_id res chain seq x y z
N ARG A 1 4.84 -8.15 -8.32
CA ARG A 1 3.90 -8.10 -9.47
C ARG A 1 2.57 -8.68 -9.01
N VAL A 2 1.45 -8.01 -9.28
CA VAL A 2 0.11 -8.55 -9.03
C VAL A 2 -0.57 -8.76 -10.38
N VAL A 3 -0.71 -10.03 -10.79
CA VAL A 3 -1.43 -10.45 -12.00
C VAL A 3 -2.55 -11.37 -11.52
N GLY A 4 -3.80 -10.90 -11.54
CA GLY A 4 -4.96 -11.62 -10.99
C GLY A 4 -5.38 -11.18 -9.59
N ARG A 5 -5.76 -12.11 -8.71
CA ARG A 5 -6.29 -11.79 -7.36
C ARG A 5 -5.15 -11.72 -6.32
N ALA A 6 -4.94 -10.55 -5.72
CA ALA A 6 -4.08 -10.42 -4.53
C ALA A 6 -4.96 -10.34 -3.28
N ILE A 7 -5.00 -11.44 -2.53
CA ILE A 7 -5.86 -11.57 -1.34
C ILE A 7 -5.00 -11.66 -0.08
N SER A 8 -5.13 -10.66 0.79
CA SER A 8 -4.75 -10.74 2.21
C SER A 8 -3.33 -11.25 2.51
N GLY A 9 -3.19 -12.30 3.33
CA GLY A 9 -1.93 -12.88 3.79
C GLY A 9 -0.98 -13.31 2.67
N GLY A 10 -1.47 -13.75 1.52
CA GLY A 10 -0.60 -14.08 0.38
C GLY A 10 0.14 -12.86 -0.16
N PHE A 11 -0.53 -11.71 -0.19
CA PHE A 11 0.05 -10.43 -0.58
C PHE A 11 0.99 -9.87 0.50
N LEU A 12 0.69 -10.08 1.78
CA LEU A 12 1.58 -9.70 2.89
C LEU A 12 2.90 -10.50 2.84
N CYS A 13 2.82 -11.82 2.65
CA CYS A 13 4.00 -12.68 2.67
C CYS A 13 4.89 -12.53 1.43
N HIS A 14 4.32 -12.28 0.24
CA HIS A 14 5.08 -12.36 -1.03
C HIS A 14 5.07 -11.06 -1.86
N GLY A 15 4.34 -10.03 -1.44
CA GLY A 15 4.16 -8.79 -2.22
C GLY A 15 4.51 -7.52 -1.46
N LEU A 16 4.07 -7.41 -0.20
CA LEU A 16 4.11 -6.14 0.53
C LEU A 16 5.55 -5.70 0.86
N HIS A 17 6.47 -6.62 1.12
CA HIS A 17 7.86 -6.29 1.42
C HIS A 17 8.71 -5.95 0.18
N THR A 18 8.15 -6.02 -1.03
CA THR A 18 8.92 -5.76 -2.26
C THR A 18 9.21 -4.27 -2.44
N GLY A 19 10.37 -3.96 -3.04
CA GLY A 19 10.80 -2.59 -3.29
C GLY A 19 9.81 -1.76 -4.13
N LYS A 20 9.11 -2.42 -5.07
CA LYS A 20 8.04 -1.86 -5.91
C LYS A 20 6.93 -2.90 -6.14
N VAL A 21 5.68 -2.46 -6.03
CA VAL A 21 4.47 -3.22 -6.33
C VAL A 21 3.75 -2.61 -7.54
N LEU A 22 3.78 -3.34 -8.66
CA LEU A 22 3.00 -3.03 -9.85
C LEU A 22 1.78 -3.95 -9.95
N CYS A 23 0.65 -3.37 -10.34
CA CYS A 23 -0.66 -4.02 -10.41
C CYS A 23 -1.30 -3.74 -11.77
N LEU A 24 -1.95 -4.73 -12.38
CA LEU A 24 -2.80 -4.45 -13.54
C LEU A 24 -4.08 -3.74 -13.11
N ASP A 25 -4.68 -3.01 -14.05
CA ASP A 25 -5.97 -2.37 -13.89
C ASP A 25 -7.11 -3.38 -13.65
N ASP A 26 -8.22 -2.91 -13.08
CA ASP A 26 -9.36 -3.77 -12.72
C ASP A 26 -10.07 -4.37 -13.93
N LYS A 27 -9.97 -3.75 -15.12
CA LYS A 27 -10.48 -4.32 -16.37
C LYS A 27 -9.86 -5.68 -16.73
N TYR A 28 -8.69 -5.99 -16.17
CA TYR A 28 -8.05 -7.30 -16.30
C TYR A 28 -8.48 -8.31 -15.22
N GLY A 29 -9.53 -8.00 -14.44
CA GLY A 29 -10.01 -8.82 -13.32
C GLY A 29 -9.15 -8.72 -12.06
N THR A 30 -8.25 -7.73 -12.01
CA THR A 30 -7.34 -7.53 -10.90
C THR A 30 -8.09 -6.97 -9.69
N MET A 31 -7.95 -7.64 -8.55
CA MET A 31 -8.57 -7.20 -7.30
C MET A 31 -7.55 -7.27 -6.17
N VAL A 32 -7.53 -6.23 -5.34
CA VAL A 32 -6.70 -6.16 -4.13
C VAL A 32 -7.61 -5.93 -2.94
N HIS A 33 -7.76 -6.93 -2.09
CA HIS A 33 -8.58 -6.83 -0.89
C HIS A 33 -7.99 -7.66 0.27
N VAL A 34 -8.23 -7.18 1.48
CA VAL A 34 -7.82 -7.87 2.71
C VAL A 34 -8.71 -9.07 2.99
N MET A 35 -9.99 -9.01 2.61
CA MET A 35 -10.96 -10.08 2.84
C MET A 35 -12.13 -9.96 1.86
N PRO A 36 -12.69 -11.07 1.36
CA PRO A 36 -13.89 -11.02 0.52
C PRO A 36 -15.08 -10.38 1.25
N VAL A 37 -15.92 -9.64 0.52
CA VAL A 37 -17.10 -8.96 1.07
C VAL A 37 -18.06 -9.93 1.76
N THR A 38 -18.18 -11.16 1.26
CA THR A 38 -18.99 -12.22 1.86
C THR A 38 -18.51 -12.61 3.26
N SER A 39 -17.20 -12.65 3.48
CA SER A 39 -16.62 -12.91 4.80
C SER A 39 -16.78 -11.71 5.73
N ILE A 40 -16.60 -10.48 5.22
CA ILE A 40 -16.85 -9.25 5.99
C ILE A 40 -18.31 -9.23 6.45
N ALA A 41 -19.26 -9.46 5.55
CA ALA A 41 -20.70 -9.48 5.84
C ALA A 41 -21.05 -10.42 6.99
N ARG A 42 -20.46 -11.61 7.01
CA ARG A 42 -20.65 -12.59 8.09
C ARG A 42 -20.10 -12.09 9.43
N ILE A 43 -18.91 -11.49 9.43
CA ILE A 43 -18.25 -11.00 10.66
C ILE A 43 -18.98 -9.79 11.23
N ILE A 44 -19.30 -8.81 10.40
CA ILE A 44 -19.94 -7.56 10.85
C ILE A 44 -21.47 -7.68 10.98
N LYS A 45 -22.02 -8.85 10.62
CA LYS A 45 -23.47 -9.14 10.62
C LYS A 45 -24.29 -8.12 9.82
N MET A 46 -23.78 -7.70 8.67
CA MET A 46 -24.42 -6.72 7.78
C MET A 46 -24.74 -7.37 6.44
N PRO A 47 -25.89 -7.03 5.80
CA PRO A 47 -26.19 -7.51 4.46
C PRO A 47 -25.10 -7.12 3.45
N ARG A 48 -24.82 -8.05 2.52
CA ARG A 48 -23.81 -7.86 1.46
C ARG A 48 -24.06 -6.58 0.65
N GLU A 49 -25.31 -6.31 0.30
CA GLU A 49 -25.69 -5.12 -0.49
C GLU A 49 -25.35 -3.81 0.20
N SER A 50 -25.51 -3.73 1.53
CA SER A 50 -25.12 -2.56 2.31
C SER A 50 -23.60 -2.38 2.30
N LEU A 51 -22.85 -3.47 2.46
CA LEU A 51 -21.39 -3.49 2.38
C LEU A 51 -20.85 -3.08 1.01
N GLU A 52 -21.51 -3.49 -0.07
CA GLU A 52 -21.16 -3.10 -1.43
C GLU A 52 -21.34 -1.60 -1.65
N LYS A 53 -22.40 -1.00 -1.09
CA LYS A 53 -22.56 0.45 -1.08
C LYS A 53 -21.45 1.14 -0.28
N TYR A 54 -21.05 0.58 0.86
CA TYR A 54 -19.91 1.11 1.64
C TYR A 54 -18.57 0.96 0.92
N ALA A 55 -18.39 -0.07 0.09
CA ALA A 55 -17.18 -0.27 -0.71
C ALA A 55 -16.99 0.80 -1.80
N LEU A 56 -18.07 1.48 -2.22
CA LEU A 56 -17.99 2.60 -3.16
C LEU A 56 -17.40 3.86 -2.52
N THR A 57 -17.71 4.09 -1.24
CA THR A 57 -17.37 5.32 -0.51
C THR A 57 -16.14 5.16 0.38
N SER A 58 -15.89 3.96 0.90
CA SER A 58 -14.76 3.67 1.79
C SER A 58 -13.64 2.93 1.06
N PRO A 59 -12.42 3.49 1.03
CA PRO A 59 -11.26 2.84 0.42
C PRO A 59 -10.90 1.51 1.08
N VAL A 60 -11.28 1.32 2.35
CA VAL A 60 -10.95 0.13 3.15
C VAL A 60 -11.78 -1.09 2.72
N PHE A 61 -13.02 -0.85 2.28
CA PHE A 61 -13.93 -1.91 1.83
C PHE A 61 -13.87 -2.14 0.32
N SER A 62 -13.18 -1.27 -0.42
CA SER A 62 -13.02 -1.39 -1.86
C SER A 62 -11.99 -2.44 -2.24
N SER A 63 -12.30 -3.20 -3.29
CA SER A 63 -11.38 -4.17 -3.91
C SER A 63 -10.62 -3.61 -5.12
N SER A 64 -10.83 -2.33 -5.46
CA SER A 64 -10.22 -1.71 -6.65
C SER A 64 -8.72 -1.43 -6.44
N PRO A 65 -7.86 -1.74 -7.43
CA PRO A 65 -6.44 -1.37 -7.43
C PRO A 65 -6.21 0.12 -7.16
N SER A 66 -7.10 1.01 -7.65
CA SER A 66 -7.01 2.46 -7.42
C SER A 66 -7.04 2.83 -5.93
N ARG A 67 -7.96 2.23 -5.16
CA ARG A 67 -8.09 2.44 -3.72
C ARG A 67 -6.91 1.82 -2.97
N ALA A 68 -6.46 0.65 -3.41
CA ALA A 68 -5.26 0.01 -2.87
C ALA A 68 -4.00 0.88 -3.07
N LYS A 69 -3.84 1.52 -4.25
CA LYS A 69 -2.78 2.50 -4.51
C LYS A 69 -2.88 3.71 -3.57
N MET A 70 -4.07 4.29 -3.41
CA MET A 70 -4.30 5.40 -2.48
C MET A 70 -3.97 5.03 -1.03
N LEU A 71 -4.10 3.75 -0.66
CA LEU A 71 -3.70 3.23 0.65
C LEU A 71 -2.23 2.77 0.70
N GLY A 72 -1.39 3.06 -0.30
CA GLY A 72 0.03 2.69 -0.29
C GLY A 72 0.30 1.19 -0.40
N LEU A 73 -0.65 0.41 -0.93
CA LEU A 73 -0.46 -1.01 -1.19
C LEU A 73 0.21 -1.26 -2.55
N ILE A 74 0.01 -0.35 -3.50
CA ILE A 74 0.50 -0.44 -4.89
C ILE A 74 1.23 0.85 -5.22
N ASP A 75 2.37 0.77 -5.91
CA ASP A 75 3.07 1.95 -6.45
C ASP A 75 2.43 2.42 -7.75
N GLU A 76 2.18 1.46 -8.65
CA GLU A 76 1.77 1.74 -10.02
C GLU A 76 0.68 0.78 -10.50
N ILE A 77 -0.30 1.36 -11.20
CA ILE A 77 -1.35 0.63 -11.92
C ILE A 77 -1.00 0.66 -13.40
N ILE A 78 -1.04 -0.50 -14.03
CA ILE A 78 -0.75 -0.72 -15.44
C ILE A 78 -2.09 -0.95 -16.15
N ASP A 79 -2.47 0.05 -16.95
CA ASP A 79 -3.69 0.08 -17.74
C ASP A 79 -3.55 -0.63 -19.08
N ASP A 80 -2.34 -0.84 -19.61
CA ASP A 80 -2.10 -1.66 -20.79
C ASP A 80 -1.16 -2.83 -20.46
N SER A 81 -1.65 -4.06 -20.65
CA SER A 81 -0.87 -5.28 -20.43
C SER A 81 0.38 -5.35 -21.32
N SER A 82 0.40 -4.69 -22.49
CA SER A 82 1.58 -4.58 -23.34
C SER A 82 2.74 -3.85 -22.64
N LEU A 83 2.42 -2.91 -21.74
CA LEU A 83 3.38 -2.12 -20.97
C LEU A 83 3.91 -2.84 -19.73
N MET A 84 3.41 -4.03 -19.39
CA MET A 84 3.87 -4.75 -18.19
C MET A 84 5.37 -4.98 -18.20
N LYS A 85 5.91 -5.51 -19.30
CA LYS A 85 7.34 -5.83 -19.39
C LYS A 85 8.22 -4.58 -19.23
N PRO A 86 8.04 -3.51 -20.04
CA PRO A 86 8.88 -2.31 -19.89
C PRO A 86 8.72 -1.64 -18.52
N LYS A 87 7.50 -1.58 -17.95
CA LYS A 87 7.29 -0.99 -16.62
C LYS A 87 7.97 -1.77 -15.50
N VAL A 88 7.99 -3.10 -15.57
CA VAL A 88 8.74 -3.88 -14.56
C VAL A 88 10.24 -3.66 -14.71
N VAL A 89 10.79 -3.61 -15.92
CA VAL A 89 12.21 -3.33 -16.13
C VAL A 89 12.58 -1.97 -15.52
N ALA A 90 11.78 -0.93 -15.80
CA ALA A 90 11.97 0.40 -15.22
C ALA A 90 11.89 0.39 -13.69
N ALA A 91 10.93 -0.33 -13.10
CA ALA A 91 10.80 -0.43 -11.66
C ALA A 91 11.97 -1.15 -10.99
N ILE A 92 12.55 -2.18 -11.63
CA ILE A 92 13.76 -2.84 -11.15
C ILE A 92 14.92 -1.84 -11.16
N GLN A 93 15.11 -1.12 -12.28
CA GLN A 93 16.17 -0.12 -12.39
C GLN A 93 16.05 0.95 -11.31
N GLU A 94 14.86 1.52 -11.10
CA GLU A 94 14.62 2.53 -10.06
C GLU A 94 14.97 2.03 -8.66
N VAL A 95 14.58 0.79 -8.34
CA VAL A 95 14.89 0.17 -7.03
C VAL A 95 16.39 -0.04 -6.89
N THR A 96 17.06 -0.56 -7.92
CA THR A 96 18.51 -0.77 -7.92
C THR A 96 19.27 0.55 -7.77
N ASP A 97 18.85 1.61 -8.45
CA ASP A 97 19.48 2.94 -8.36
C ASP A 97 19.31 3.56 -6.97
N LYS A 98 18.13 3.40 -6.35
CA LYS A 98 17.89 3.86 -4.97
C LYS A 98 18.73 3.08 -3.96
N ILE A 99 18.85 1.77 -4.13
CA ILE A 99 19.75 0.94 -3.31
C ILE A 99 21.21 1.39 -3.49
N GLY A 100 21.65 1.62 -4.73
CA GLY A 100 23.01 2.09 -5.01
C GLY A 100 23.34 3.46 -4.39
N ARG A 101 22.31 4.30 -4.17
CA ARG A 101 22.42 5.59 -3.47
C ARG A 101 22.22 5.51 -1.96
N GLY A 102 21.91 4.33 -1.41
CA GLY A 102 21.61 4.14 0.02
C GLY A 102 20.23 4.65 0.46
N GLU A 103 19.32 4.93 -0.49
CA GLU A 103 17.98 5.47 -0.24
C GLU A 103 16.97 4.36 0.13
N TYR A 104 17.29 3.55 1.13
CA TYR A 104 16.48 2.38 1.51
C TYR A 104 15.06 2.74 1.99
N ASP A 105 14.88 3.91 2.61
CA ASP A 105 13.57 4.39 3.06
C ASP A 105 12.65 4.84 1.92
N ALA A 106 13.22 5.09 0.73
CA ALA A 106 12.48 5.53 -0.46
C ALA A 106 11.91 4.36 -1.29
N ILE A 107 12.11 3.11 -0.83
CA ILE A 107 11.60 1.89 -1.46
C ILE A 107 10.76 1.07 -0.47
N GLY A 108 10.06 0.06 -0.97
CA GLY A 108 9.38 -0.91 -0.12
C GLY A 108 8.18 -0.34 0.64
N PRO A 109 7.80 -0.94 1.78
CA PRO A 109 6.68 -0.47 2.59
C PRO A 109 6.80 0.98 3.04
N MET A 110 8.00 1.45 3.39
CA MET A 110 8.23 2.81 3.89
C MET A 110 8.07 3.84 2.78
N GLY A 111 8.71 3.61 1.62
CA GLY A 111 8.55 4.48 0.46
C GLY A 111 7.09 4.56 -0.01
N ARG A 112 6.40 3.42 -0.04
CA ARG A 112 4.96 3.36 -0.38
C ARG A 112 4.08 4.06 0.64
N PHE A 113 4.40 3.96 1.93
CA PHE A 113 3.68 4.68 2.98
C PHE A 113 3.84 6.20 2.82
N ALA A 114 5.08 6.68 2.64
CA ALA A 114 5.36 8.09 2.44
C ALA A 114 4.63 8.64 1.19
N ALA A 115 4.69 7.91 0.07
CA ALA A 115 3.98 8.28 -1.15
C ALA A 115 2.45 8.32 -0.97
N ALA A 116 1.89 7.37 -0.21
CA ALA A 116 0.45 7.36 0.07
C ALA A 116 0.04 8.57 0.92
N VAL A 117 0.83 8.91 1.93
CA VAL A 117 0.60 10.10 2.78
C VAL A 117 0.67 11.39 1.95
N SER A 118 1.69 11.54 1.10
CA SER A 118 1.85 12.73 0.25
C SER A 118 0.73 12.89 -0.78
N GLN A 119 0.15 11.76 -1.24
CA GLN A 119 -1.01 11.76 -2.16
C GLN A 119 -2.36 11.94 -1.44
N GLY A 120 -2.35 12.23 -0.14
CA GLY A 120 -3.55 12.45 0.66
C GLY A 120 -4.25 11.17 1.13
N GLY A 121 -3.67 9.99 0.85
CA GLY A 121 -4.02 8.74 1.51
C GLY A 121 -3.47 8.70 2.93
N ARG A 122 -4.00 7.81 3.79
CA ARG A 122 -3.46 7.54 5.15
C ARG A 122 -3.12 8.77 6.02
N LYS A 123 -3.75 9.94 5.82
CA LYS A 123 -3.43 11.21 6.52
C LYS A 123 -3.28 11.07 8.03
N LYS A 124 -4.24 10.38 8.66
CA LYS A 124 -4.21 10.12 10.12
C LYS A 124 -3.01 9.27 10.54
N ALA A 125 -2.64 8.26 9.76
CA ALA A 125 -1.46 7.46 10.06
C ALA A 125 -0.17 8.27 9.92
N GLY A 126 -0.09 9.16 8.91
CA GLY A 126 1.03 10.10 8.78
C GLY A 126 1.19 10.99 10.01
N LEU A 127 0.09 11.60 10.48
CA LEU A 127 0.09 12.43 11.70
C LEU A 127 0.53 11.63 12.93
N VAL A 128 0.04 10.40 13.10
CA VAL A 128 0.46 9.54 14.21
C VAL A 128 1.95 9.23 14.14
N THR A 129 2.49 8.94 12.95
CA THR A 129 3.93 8.69 12.77
C THR A 129 4.77 9.93 13.12
N GLU A 130 4.31 11.12 12.75
CA GLU A 130 4.97 12.39 13.11
C GLU A 130 5.01 12.60 14.63
N ILE A 131 3.86 12.47 15.30
CA ILE A 131 3.76 12.57 16.76
C ILE A 131 4.67 11.55 17.46
N MET A 132 4.69 10.31 16.97
CA MET A 132 5.55 9.27 17.54
C MET A 132 7.04 9.59 17.38
N ARG A 133 7.45 10.19 16.26
CA ARG A 133 8.85 10.62 16.05
C ARG A 133 9.23 11.75 16.99
N GLU A 134 8.38 12.78 17.11
CA GLU A 134 8.63 13.89 18.04
C GLU A 134 8.77 13.42 19.50
N GLN A 135 7.94 12.46 19.91
CA GLN A 135 8.03 11.88 21.26
C GLN A 135 9.30 11.06 21.45
N ALA A 136 9.68 10.26 20.44
CA ALA A 136 10.92 9.49 20.48
C ALA A 136 12.16 10.40 20.58
N ASP A 137 12.20 11.47 19.80
CA ASP A 137 13.32 12.43 19.80
C ASP A 137 13.43 13.15 21.15
N LYS A 138 12.31 13.51 21.79
CA LYS A 138 12.32 14.10 23.15
C LYS A 138 12.94 13.14 24.16
N ILE A 139 12.53 11.87 24.15
CA ILE A 139 13.05 10.85 25.06
C ILE A 139 14.54 10.62 24.81
N LEU A 140 14.97 10.54 23.55
CA LEU A 140 16.38 10.35 23.20
C LEU A 140 17.25 11.53 23.67
N ASN A 141 16.76 12.76 23.50
CA ASN A 141 17.46 13.95 23.97
C ASN A 141 17.54 14.00 25.50
N GLU A 142 16.48 13.63 26.21
CA GLU A 142 16.49 13.52 27.67
C GLU A 142 17.53 12.48 28.12
N LEU A 143 17.59 11.31 27.49
CA LEU A 143 18.57 10.26 27.82
C LEU A 143 20.02 10.66 27.51
N ALA A 144 20.26 11.40 26.44
CA ALA A 144 21.58 11.90 26.08
C ALA A 144 22.11 12.97 27.05
N VAL A 145 21.23 13.65 27.79
CA VAL A 145 21.61 14.60 28.85
C VAL A 145 22.08 13.86 30.13
N PHE A 146 21.77 12.58 30.28
CA PHE A 146 22.19 11.75 31.42
C PHE A 146 23.44 10.88 31.15
N SER A 147 24.03 10.95 29.96
CA SER A 147 25.26 10.23 29.55
C SER A 147 26.45 11.16 29.40
#